data_AF-A0A1Q9BRU3-F1
#
_entry.id   AF-A0A1Q9BRU3-F1
#
_cell.length_a   1.000
_cell.length_b   1.000
_cell.length_c   1.000
_cell.angle_alpha   90.00
_cell.angle_beta   90.00
_cell.angle_gamma   90.00
#
_symmetry.space_group_name_H-M   'P 1'
#
loop_
_entity.id
_entity.type
_entity.pdbx_description
1 polymer ?
#
loop_
_entity_poly.entity_id
_entity_poly.type
_entity_poly.pdbx_seq_one_letter_code
_entity_poly.pdbx_strand_id
1 'polypeptide(L)'
;MGAAVAEGPKDATTLDWGAWNRANKRKAIVWSLCKPGTVLLVMRIAMQPVIKLLRALFRLSADKFAKDQLLASVRGEDRKFRVTELFFGSVLPEFHRDMNTVYQSAMKALPFHGMTTATRGLATRMLTRAYASLHQTLLCNRASSLVMLFKVLLSGSEKDAAALAFANLKECLLDDVSKSFRSCFADPEAVASEEASAMLECIAREYDIDTLQVERGFSQIRRRVMAKSVHTWRPSPADVASECLMRHCALDKQRQEYFMGRRSSVTAKLARPRQTKEPTMQGGGPWRAFMRIRSQGRKFTGLESTQRAKEYHDLQQNDPEAFAVLEDLGRLAHARAVQDAQQWQQNAGQGTQPRRPAFDFDVSQLPKSLLESLGVLDDDDADDRSFRAAASAEVPAILGVEDDLRRLTKESRQAALASNTLENVLGAEIGAKSAEVAATPNFRILNTPHASQTDTEKALLALLSASSGSDFLCVPGQPAMAVFCPTAQAVVK
;
A
#
# COMPACT_ATOMS: atom_id res chain seq x y z
N MET A 1 8.27 -13.36 23.79
CA MET A 1 9.42 -12.44 23.57
C MET A 1 8.92 -11.09 23.10
N GLY A 2 8.95 -10.08 23.98
CA GLY A 2 8.75 -8.69 23.59
C GLY A 2 10.11 -8.08 23.28
N ALA A 3 10.55 -8.14 22.01
CA ALA A 3 11.68 -7.33 21.59
C ALA A 3 11.26 -5.86 21.77
N ALA A 4 12.01 -5.11 22.59
CA ALA A 4 11.74 -3.70 22.86
C ALA A 4 11.52 -2.99 21.52
N VAL A 5 10.28 -2.53 21.30
CA VAL A 5 9.95 -1.72 20.15
C VAL A 5 10.72 -0.42 20.36
N ALA A 6 11.88 -0.30 19.70
CA ALA A 6 12.69 0.92 19.75
C ALA A 6 11.75 2.11 19.58
N GLU A 7 11.60 2.88 20.65
CA GLU A 7 10.70 4.03 20.68
C GLU A 7 11.07 4.93 19.50
N GLY A 8 10.03 5.41 18.81
CA GLY A 8 10.24 6.39 17.76
C GLY A 8 11.06 7.56 18.30
N PRO A 9 12.01 8.09 17.52
CA PRO A 9 12.76 9.28 17.90
C PRO A 9 11.80 10.41 18.27
N LYS A 10 11.98 10.97 19.47
CA LYS A 10 11.04 11.92 20.10
C LYS A 10 11.15 13.32 19.51
N ASP A 11 12.29 13.66 18.91
CA ASP A 11 12.55 14.97 18.33
C ASP A 11 12.81 14.87 16.81
N ALA A 12 12.06 15.65 16.03
CA ALA A 12 12.18 15.69 14.57
C ALA A 12 13.55 16.23 14.08
N THR A 13 14.26 16.98 14.92
CA THR A 13 15.53 17.66 14.60
C THR A 13 16.75 16.75 14.75
N THR A 14 16.65 15.64 15.49
CA THR A 14 17.76 14.69 15.75
C THR A 14 17.56 13.33 15.07
N LEU A 15 16.64 13.26 14.11
CA LEU A 15 16.27 12.01 13.45
C LEU A 15 17.35 11.51 12.49
N ASP A 16 18.26 10.65 12.97
CA ASP A 16 19.16 9.89 12.10
C ASP A 16 18.37 8.81 11.32
N TRP A 17 17.88 9.22 10.16
CA TRP A 17 17.21 8.35 9.19
C TRP A 17 18.09 7.16 8.77
N GLY A 18 19.41 7.31 8.77
CA GLY A 18 20.35 6.24 8.47
C GLY A 18 20.28 5.13 9.52
N ALA A 19 20.36 5.48 10.81
CA ALA A 19 20.20 4.54 11.91
C ALA A 19 18.81 3.88 11.90
N TRP A 20 17.75 4.66 11.69
CA TRP A 20 16.38 4.14 11.62
C TRP A 20 16.18 3.15 10.47
N ASN A 21 16.71 3.45 9.27
CA ASN A 21 16.65 2.54 8.13
C ASN A 21 17.48 1.27 8.36
N ARG A 22 18.68 1.37 8.97
CA ARG A 22 19.49 0.20 9.37
C ARG A 22 18.72 -0.68 10.37
N ALA A 23 18.09 -0.06 11.37
CA ALA A 23 17.26 -0.76 12.35
C ALA A 23 16.06 -1.48 11.70
N ASN A 24 15.36 -0.82 10.77
CA ASN A 24 14.26 -1.44 10.04
C ASN A 24 14.70 -2.56 9.11
N LYS A 25 15.86 -2.44 8.44
CA LYS A 25 16.44 -3.54 7.66
C LYS A 25 16.75 -4.74 8.55
N ARG A 26 17.37 -4.52 9.72
CA ARG A 26 17.61 -5.59 10.71
C ARG A 26 16.30 -6.23 11.17
N LYS A 27 15.28 -5.44 11.51
CA LYS A 27 13.94 -5.95 11.87
C LYS A 27 13.31 -6.77 10.74
N ALA A 28 13.43 -6.33 9.49
CA ALA A 28 12.91 -7.04 8.32
C ALA A 28 13.64 -8.38 8.10
N ILE A 29 14.97 -8.40 8.25
CA ILE A 29 15.77 -9.64 8.17
C ILE A 29 15.33 -10.61 9.28
N VAL A 30 15.29 -10.15 10.53
CA VAL A 30 14.84 -10.98 11.67
C VAL A 30 13.44 -11.52 11.42
N TRP A 31 12.51 -10.67 11.00
CA TRP A 31 11.14 -11.08 10.68
C TRP A 31 11.07 -12.11 9.55
N SER A 32 11.91 -11.98 8.51
CA SER A 32 11.98 -12.96 7.43
C SER A 32 12.49 -14.33 7.88
N LEU A 33 13.42 -14.34 8.84
CA LEU A 33 13.97 -15.57 9.44
C LEU A 33 12.96 -16.25 10.39
N CYS A 34 12.01 -15.50 10.96
CA CYS A 34 10.95 -16.02 11.83
C CYS A 34 9.84 -16.82 11.09
N LYS A 35 10.04 -17.21 9.83
CA LYS A 35 9.06 -17.94 9.01
C LYS A 35 7.67 -17.26 9.03
N PRO A 36 7.53 -16.04 8.49
CA PRO A 36 6.33 -15.21 8.64
C PRO A 36 5.10 -15.72 7.87
N GLY A 37 5.15 -16.92 7.26
CA GLY A 37 4.11 -17.45 6.40
C GLY A 37 2.72 -17.44 7.05
N THR A 38 2.62 -17.90 8.30
CA THR A 38 1.36 -17.88 9.06
C THR A 38 0.83 -16.47 9.24
N VAL A 39 1.70 -15.52 9.62
CA VAL A 39 1.33 -14.11 9.82
C VAL A 39 0.84 -13.49 8.51
N LEU A 40 1.53 -13.76 7.40
CA LEU A 40 1.14 -13.31 6.07
C LEU A 40 -0.21 -13.88 5.61
N LEU A 41 -0.48 -15.15 5.92
CA LEU A 41 -1.78 -15.78 5.64
C LEU A 41 -2.90 -15.11 6.44
N VAL A 42 -2.69 -14.87 7.75
CA VAL A 42 -3.65 -14.14 8.58
C VAL A 42 -3.93 -12.74 8.02
N MET A 43 -2.88 -11.99 7.68
CA MET A 43 -3.00 -10.66 7.09
C MET A 43 -3.82 -10.70 5.80
N ARG A 44 -3.54 -11.67 4.92
CA ARG A 44 -4.28 -11.84 3.65
C ARG A 44 -5.76 -12.14 3.88
N ILE A 45 -6.09 -13.03 4.82
CA ILE A 45 -7.48 -13.38 5.17
C ILE A 45 -8.19 -12.15 5.74
N ALA A 46 -7.58 -11.48 6.73
CA ALA A 46 -8.16 -10.31 7.38
C ALA A 46 -8.34 -9.10 6.43
N MET A 47 -7.48 -8.96 5.43
CA MET A 47 -7.59 -7.89 4.43
C MET A 47 -8.62 -8.17 3.33
N GLN A 48 -9.10 -9.41 3.18
CA GLN A 48 -9.97 -9.78 2.06
C GLN A 48 -11.27 -8.95 1.99
N PRO A 49 -12.01 -8.70 3.08
CA PRO A 49 -13.19 -7.84 3.04
C PRO A 49 -12.85 -6.41 2.58
N VAL A 50 -11.75 -5.85 3.07
CA VAL A 50 -11.28 -4.49 2.70
C VAL A 50 -10.94 -4.41 1.22
N ILE A 51 -10.26 -5.42 0.68
CA ILE A 51 -9.93 -5.48 -0.75
C ILE A 51 -11.20 -5.59 -1.60
N LYS A 52 -12.19 -6.38 -1.17
CA LYS A 52 -13.47 -6.48 -1.87
C LYS A 52 -14.23 -5.15 -1.86
N LEU A 53 -14.31 -4.49 -0.70
CA LEU A 53 -14.90 -3.16 -0.56
C LEU A 53 -14.21 -2.16 -1.50
N LEU A 54 -12.88 -2.11 -1.48
CA LEU A 54 -12.11 -1.22 -2.36
C LEU A 54 -12.42 -1.46 -3.84
N ARG A 55 -12.55 -2.72 -4.27
CA ARG A 55 -12.95 -3.06 -5.64
C ARG A 55 -14.37 -2.59 -5.96
N ALA A 56 -15.30 -2.69 -5.02
CA ALA A 56 -16.66 -2.20 -5.19
C ALA A 56 -16.69 -0.68 -5.34
N LEU A 57 -15.94 0.04 -4.50
CA LEU A 57 -15.78 1.50 -4.60
C LEU A 57 -15.14 1.91 -5.93
N PHE A 58 -14.13 1.17 -6.40
CA PHE A 58 -13.54 1.41 -7.73
C PHE A 58 -14.54 1.23 -8.87
N ARG A 59 -15.40 0.21 -8.80
CA ARG A 59 -16.47 0.02 -9.78
C ARG A 59 -17.45 1.18 -9.76
N LEU A 60 -17.80 1.67 -8.57
CA LEU A 60 -18.72 2.81 -8.41
C LEU A 60 -18.14 4.12 -8.95
N SER A 61 -16.84 4.35 -8.73
CA SER A 61 -16.13 5.51 -9.27
C SER A 61 -15.84 5.45 -10.77
N ALA A 62 -16.00 4.29 -11.42
CA ALA A 62 -15.66 4.14 -12.83
C ALA A 62 -16.65 4.87 -13.76
N ASP A 63 -16.18 5.35 -14.91
CA ASP A 63 -17.03 5.90 -15.97
C ASP A 63 -18.06 4.88 -16.48
N LYS A 64 -17.72 3.60 -16.38
CA LYS A 64 -18.62 2.51 -16.74
C LYS A 64 -19.91 2.58 -15.92
N PHE A 65 -19.85 2.90 -14.63
CA PHE A 65 -21.04 3.06 -13.80
C PHE A 65 -21.96 4.16 -14.36
N ALA A 66 -21.41 5.33 -14.70
CA ALA A 66 -22.19 6.44 -15.26
C ALA A 66 -22.86 6.06 -16.60
N LYS A 67 -22.15 5.32 -17.46
CA LYS A 67 -22.69 4.80 -18.73
C LYS A 67 -23.80 3.78 -18.51
N ASP A 68 -23.59 2.83 -17.61
CA ASP A 68 -24.57 1.79 -17.28
C ASP A 68 -25.85 2.43 -16.70
N GLN A 69 -25.72 3.46 -15.86
CA GLN A 69 -26.85 4.22 -15.31
C GLN A 69 -27.56 5.09 -16.35
N LEU A 70 -26.84 5.64 -17.33
CA LEU A 70 -27.48 6.33 -18.46
C LEU A 70 -28.31 5.34 -19.31
N LEU A 71 -27.78 4.15 -19.57
CA LEU A 71 -28.50 3.09 -20.28
C LEU A 71 -29.70 2.55 -19.48
N ALA A 72 -29.62 2.49 -18.15
CA ALA A 72 -30.75 2.17 -17.28
C ALA A 72 -31.87 3.22 -17.43
N SER A 73 -31.52 4.50 -17.38
CA SER A 73 -32.48 5.60 -17.55
C SER A 73 -33.17 5.58 -18.92
N VAL A 74 -32.43 5.29 -20.01
CA VAL A 74 -33.03 5.13 -21.36
C VAL A 74 -34.02 3.96 -21.42
N ARG A 75 -33.85 2.93 -20.58
CA ARG A 75 -34.76 1.79 -20.47
C ARG A 75 -35.96 2.05 -19.56
N GLY A 76 -36.07 3.25 -18.98
CA GLY A 76 -37.11 3.60 -18.01
C GLY A 76 -36.87 3.04 -16.61
N GLU A 77 -35.65 2.55 -16.32
CA GLU A 77 -35.25 2.17 -14.96
C GLU A 77 -34.82 3.43 -14.18
N ASP A 78 -35.11 3.46 -12.88
CA ASP A 78 -34.67 4.54 -12.01
C ASP A 78 -33.15 4.66 -11.98
N ARG A 79 -32.66 5.87 -12.24
CA ARG A 79 -31.23 6.15 -12.28
C ARG A 79 -30.66 6.18 -10.86
N LYS A 80 -29.64 5.36 -10.62
CA LYS A 80 -28.86 5.40 -9.38
C LYS A 80 -27.71 6.40 -9.49
N PHE A 81 -27.44 7.10 -8.40
CA PHE A 81 -26.34 8.05 -8.30
C PHE A 81 -25.21 7.47 -7.46
N ARG A 82 -23.97 7.91 -7.70
CA ARG A 82 -22.81 7.43 -6.96
C ARG A 82 -22.95 7.70 -5.47
N VAL A 83 -23.39 8.91 -5.11
CA VAL A 83 -23.59 9.31 -3.72
C VAL A 83 -24.64 8.45 -3.02
N THR A 84 -25.76 8.14 -3.68
CA THR A 84 -26.81 7.31 -3.08
C THR A 84 -26.36 5.86 -2.94
N GLU A 85 -25.68 5.29 -3.93
CA GLU A 85 -25.13 3.93 -3.86
C GLU A 85 -23.99 3.80 -2.84
N LEU A 86 -23.18 4.85 -2.62
CA LEU A 86 -22.10 4.83 -1.64
C LEU A 86 -22.63 4.70 -0.21
N PHE A 87 -23.66 5.48 0.13
CA PHE A 87 -24.16 5.58 1.50
C PHE A 87 -25.35 4.65 1.79
N PHE A 88 -26.15 4.33 0.77
CA PHE A 88 -27.38 3.54 0.90
C PHE A 88 -27.37 2.24 0.08
N GLY A 89 -26.38 2.04 -0.79
CA GLY A 89 -26.27 0.82 -1.60
C GLY A 89 -25.85 -0.41 -0.79
N SER A 90 -25.73 -1.54 -1.50
CA SER A 90 -25.43 -2.84 -0.89
C SER A 90 -23.96 -3.01 -0.45
N VAL A 91 -23.09 -2.09 -0.87
CA VAL A 91 -21.63 -2.21 -0.70
C VAL A 91 -21.22 -2.30 0.78
N LEU A 92 -21.81 -1.47 1.65
CA LEU A 92 -21.48 -1.46 3.08
C LEU A 92 -22.07 -2.67 3.84
N PRO A 93 -23.36 -3.04 3.66
CA PRO A 93 -23.91 -4.28 4.21
C PRO A 93 -23.12 -5.53 3.79
N GLU A 94 -22.71 -5.63 2.53
CA GLU A 94 -21.88 -6.75 2.05
C GLU A 94 -20.52 -6.79 2.73
N PHE A 95 -19.88 -5.63 2.92
CA PHE A 95 -18.63 -5.55 3.67
C PHE A 95 -18.80 -5.98 5.13
N HIS A 96 -19.86 -5.53 5.82
CA HIS A 96 -20.15 -5.96 7.19
C HIS A 96 -20.37 -7.47 7.29
N ARG A 97 -21.14 -8.05 6.35
CA ARG A 97 -21.35 -9.50 6.27
C ARG A 97 -20.03 -10.24 6.07
N ASP A 98 -19.18 -9.77 5.16
CA ASP A 98 -17.87 -10.37 4.89
C ASP A 98 -16.93 -10.27 6.11
N MET A 99 -16.94 -9.13 6.81
CA MET A 99 -16.19 -8.94 8.05
C MET A 99 -16.65 -9.89 9.16
N ASN A 100 -17.96 -9.98 9.39
CA ASN A 100 -18.55 -10.89 10.38
C ASN A 100 -18.23 -12.36 10.05
N THR A 101 -18.30 -12.71 8.76
CA THR A 101 -17.92 -14.04 8.28
C THR A 101 -16.46 -14.35 8.65
N VAL A 102 -15.52 -13.44 8.40
CA VAL A 102 -14.10 -13.65 8.76
C VAL A 102 -13.91 -13.67 10.28
N TYR A 103 -14.67 -12.87 11.03
CA TYR A 103 -14.58 -12.81 12.50
C TYR A 103 -15.06 -14.10 13.17
N GLN A 104 -16.13 -14.68 12.66
CA GLN A 104 -16.79 -15.87 13.23
C GLN A 104 -16.21 -17.19 12.67
N SER A 105 -15.64 -17.17 11.47
CA SER A 105 -15.13 -18.38 10.83
C SER A 105 -13.77 -18.78 11.38
N ALA A 106 -13.58 -20.09 11.58
CA ALA A 106 -12.23 -20.64 11.73
C ALA A 106 -11.40 -20.36 10.47
N MET A 107 -10.17 -19.90 10.64
CA MET A 107 -9.24 -19.62 9.53
C MET A 107 -8.70 -20.93 8.94
N LYS A 108 -9.53 -21.65 8.17
CA LYS A 108 -9.25 -22.99 7.61
C LYS A 108 -7.96 -23.06 6.77
N ALA A 109 -7.54 -21.93 6.18
CA ALA A 109 -6.33 -21.87 5.35
C ALA A 109 -5.03 -21.77 6.17
N LEU A 110 -5.10 -21.63 7.50
CA LEU A 110 -3.91 -21.66 8.34
C LEU A 110 -3.47 -23.10 8.61
N PRO A 111 -2.16 -23.38 8.58
CA PRO A 111 -1.65 -24.67 9.04
C PRO A 111 -1.91 -24.83 10.54
N PHE A 112 -1.98 -26.07 11.04
CA PHE A 112 -2.30 -26.37 12.44
C PHE A 112 -1.40 -25.62 13.44
N HIS A 113 -0.08 -25.60 13.21
CA HIS A 113 0.89 -24.86 14.03
C HIS A 113 0.70 -23.33 14.02
N GLY A 114 -0.08 -22.81 13.06
CA GLY A 114 -0.42 -21.40 12.94
C GLY A 114 -1.76 -21.03 13.58
N MET A 115 -2.52 -21.99 14.08
CA MET A 115 -3.80 -21.77 14.75
C MET A 115 -3.59 -21.43 16.24
N THR A 116 -2.87 -20.35 16.52
CA THR A 116 -2.54 -19.91 17.88
C THR A 116 -3.41 -18.75 18.34
N THR A 117 -3.48 -18.50 19.65
CA THR A 117 -4.14 -17.31 20.20
C THR A 117 -3.54 -16.01 19.67
N ALA A 118 -2.22 -16.00 19.42
CA ALA A 118 -1.52 -14.84 18.88
C ALA A 118 -1.97 -14.49 17.45
N THR A 119 -2.20 -15.50 16.58
CA THR A 119 -2.67 -15.27 15.21
C THR A 119 -4.13 -14.84 15.17
N ARG A 120 -4.97 -15.41 16.05
CA ARG A 120 -6.35 -14.91 16.26
C ARG A 120 -6.35 -13.46 16.74
N GLY A 121 -5.54 -13.12 17.75
CA GLY A 121 -5.42 -11.75 18.25
C GLY A 121 -4.89 -10.77 17.20
N LEU A 122 -4.01 -11.20 16.29
CA LEU A 122 -3.62 -10.39 15.14
C LEU A 122 -4.79 -10.15 14.19
N ALA A 123 -5.52 -11.21 13.80
CA ALA A 123 -6.68 -11.10 12.91
C ALA A 123 -7.73 -10.14 13.47
N THR A 124 -8.11 -10.33 14.73
CA THR A 124 -9.08 -9.47 15.45
C THR A 124 -8.62 -8.01 15.42
N ARG A 125 -7.38 -7.70 15.79
CA ARG A 125 -6.87 -6.32 15.76
C ARG A 125 -6.92 -5.69 14.37
N MET A 126 -6.60 -6.44 13.33
CA MET A 126 -6.66 -5.95 11.95
C MET A 126 -8.10 -5.67 11.52
N LEU A 127 -9.03 -6.59 11.82
CA LEU A 127 -10.44 -6.45 11.48
C LEU A 127 -11.09 -5.29 12.25
N THR A 128 -10.85 -5.18 13.55
CA THR A 128 -11.37 -4.06 14.37
C THR A 128 -10.86 -2.72 13.86
N ARG A 129 -9.58 -2.63 13.51
CA ARG A 129 -9.02 -1.40 12.90
C ARG A 129 -9.68 -1.08 11.56
N ALA A 130 -9.83 -2.08 10.69
CA ALA A 130 -10.50 -1.88 9.40
C ALA A 130 -11.95 -1.38 9.58
N TYR A 131 -12.70 -1.98 10.52
CA TYR A 131 -14.06 -1.57 10.83
C TYR A 131 -14.12 -0.14 11.40
N ALA A 132 -13.26 0.17 12.38
CA ALA A 132 -13.18 1.51 12.95
C ALA A 132 -12.82 2.57 11.90
N SER A 133 -11.85 2.28 11.02
CA SER A 133 -11.47 3.18 9.93
C SER A 133 -12.62 3.37 8.93
N LEU A 134 -13.34 2.31 8.58
CA LEU A 134 -14.53 2.42 7.74
C LEU A 134 -15.61 3.27 8.40
N HIS A 135 -15.87 3.02 9.68
CA HIS A 135 -16.89 3.74 10.44
C HIS A 135 -16.58 5.23 10.46
N GLN A 136 -15.35 5.59 10.81
CA GLN A 136 -14.91 6.99 10.83
C GLN A 136 -14.98 7.65 9.45
N THR A 137 -14.62 6.92 8.39
CA THR A 137 -14.49 7.51 7.04
C THR A 137 -15.82 7.57 6.28
N LEU A 138 -16.69 6.57 6.44
CA LEU A 138 -17.94 6.46 5.65
C LEU A 138 -19.20 6.53 6.52
N LEU A 139 -19.24 5.86 7.67
CA LEU A 139 -20.47 5.78 8.46
C LEU A 139 -20.74 7.06 9.26
N CYS A 140 -19.72 7.69 9.85
CA CYS A 140 -19.88 9.00 10.48
C CYS A 140 -20.37 10.05 9.48
N ASN A 141 -19.89 9.96 8.23
CA ASN A 141 -20.32 10.85 7.15
C ASN A 141 -21.76 10.56 6.68
N ARG A 142 -22.30 9.36 6.91
CA ARG A 142 -23.70 9.02 6.57
C ARG A 142 -24.71 9.84 7.38
N ALA A 143 -24.32 10.33 8.56
CA ALA A 143 -25.14 11.23 9.38
C ALA A 143 -25.02 12.71 8.97
N SER A 144 -24.21 13.03 7.95
CA SER A 144 -24.11 14.40 7.46
C SER A 144 -25.39 14.85 6.75
N SER A 145 -25.65 16.16 6.82
CA SER A 145 -26.77 16.80 6.15
C SER A 145 -26.76 16.58 4.63
N LEU A 146 -25.58 16.64 4.00
CA LEU A 146 -25.43 16.34 2.57
C LEU A 146 -25.92 14.93 2.19
N VAL A 147 -25.60 13.92 3.00
CA VAL A 147 -26.04 12.54 2.72
C VAL A 147 -27.55 12.39 2.92
N MET A 148 -28.11 13.05 3.93
CA MET A 148 -29.56 13.10 4.14
C MET A 148 -30.27 13.81 2.99
N LEU A 149 -29.69 14.88 2.45
CA LEU A 149 -30.23 15.61 1.30
C LEU A 149 -30.37 14.71 0.07
N PHE A 150 -29.35 13.90 -0.24
CA PHE A 150 -29.41 12.98 -1.38
C PHE A 150 -30.37 11.79 -1.19
N LYS A 151 -30.89 11.53 0.02
CA LYS A 151 -31.98 10.54 0.18
C LYS A 151 -33.27 10.97 -0.50
N VAL A 152 -33.47 12.27 -0.73
CA VAL A 152 -34.63 12.80 -1.45
C VAL A 152 -34.66 12.31 -2.91
N LEU A 153 -33.52 11.86 -3.45
CA LEU A 153 -33.44 11.24 -4.77
C LEU A 153 -33.84 9.75 -4.80
N LEU A 154 -34.15 9.14 -3.65
CA LEU A 154 -34.64 7.76 -3.61
C LEU A 154 -36.12 7.73 -4.03
N SER A 155 -36.51 6.71 -4.80
CA SER A 155 -37.87 6.57 -5.30
C SER A 155 -38.86 6.10 -4.23
N GLY A 156 -40.14 6.43 -4.41
CA GLY A 156 -41.25 5.93 -3.59
C GLY A 156 -41.49 6.68 -2.28
N SER A 157 -42.09 6.01 -1.29
CA SER A 157 -42.46 6.62 0.01
C SER A 157 -41.25 7.09 0.83
N GLU A 158 -40.05 6.61 0.50
CA GLU A 158 -38.80 7.06 1.14
C GLU A 158 -38.47 8.51 0.78
N LYS A 159 -38.90 8.99 -0.40
CA LYS A 159 -38.69 10.37 -0.84
C LYS A 159 -39.31 11.38 0.12
N ASP A 160 -40.60 11.20 0.41
CA ASP A 160 -41.37 12.15 1.23
C ASP A 160 -40.88 12.12 2.68
N ALA A 161 -40.56 10.93 3.20
CA ALA A 161 -39.96 10.77 4.52
C ALA A 161 -38.58 11.43 4.60
N ALA A 162 -37.76 11.32 3.56
CA ALA A 162 -36.45 11.96 3.49
C ALA A 162 -36.56 13.49 3.39
N ALA A 163 -37.48 14.01 2.58
CA ALA A 163 -37.74 15.44 2.45
C ALA A 163 -38.19 16.05 3.78
N LEU A 164 -39.12 15.39 4.48
CA LEU A 164 -39.58 15.80 5.81
C LEU A 164 -38.43 15.74 6.83
N ALA A 165 -37.62 14.68 6.83
CA ALA A 165 -36.49 14.54 7.73
C ALA A 165 -35.42 15.63 7.49
N PHE A 166 -35.15 15.99 6.23
CA PHE A 166 -34.22 17.05 5.88
C PHE A 166 -34.75 18.44 6.27
N ALA A 167 -36.02 18.73 5.99
CA ALA A 167 -36.65 20.00 6.36
C ALA A 167 -36.66 20.21 7.89
N ASN A 168 -36.82 19.15 8.67
CA ASN A 168 -36.80 19.20 10.14
C ASN A 168 -35.39 19.20 10.76
N LEU A 169 -34.34 19.11 9.95
CA LEU A 169 -32.96 19.09 10.46
C LEU A 169 -32.60 20.47 11.04
N LYS A 170 -31.89 20.52 12.16
CA LYS A 170 -31.46 21.79 12.77
C LYS A 170 -30.44 22.50 11.88
N GLU A 171 -30.51 23.82 11.80
CA GLU A 171 -29.61 24.63 10.95
C GLU A 171 -28.13 24.43 11.29
N CYS A 172 -27.79 24.21 12.56
CA CYS A 172 -26.43 23.94 13.01
C CYS A 172 -25.85 22.60 12.50
N LEU A 173 -26.69 21.71 11.98
CA LEU A 173 -26.28 20.43 11.39
C LEU A 173 -26.17 20.50 9.86
N LEU A 174 -26.61 21.60 9.25
CA LEU A 174 -26.54 21.81 7.81
C LEU A 174 -25.15 22.28 7.41
N ASP A 175 -24.55 21.60 6.44
CA ASP A 175 -23.40 22.11 5.71
C ASP A 175 -23.80 23.28 4.79
N ASP A 176 -22.82 24.00 4.24
CA ASP A 176 -23.08 25.22 3.45
C ASP A 176 -23.86 24.96 2.16
N VAL A 177 -23.70 23.77 1.55
CA VAL A 177 -24.48 23.36 0.37
C VAL A 177 -25.92 23.07 0.80
N SER A 178 -26.11 22.31 1.88
CA SER A 178 -27.43 22.03 2.44
C SER A 178 -28.18 23.28 2.89
N LYS A 179 -27.49 24.27 3.46
CA LYS A 179 -28.07 25.58 3.82
C LYS A 179 -28.52 26.35 2.59
N SER A 180 -27.66 26.41 1.56
CA SER A 180 -27.98 27.08 0.30
C SER A 180 -29.18 26.43 -0.37
N PHE A 181 -29.23 25.10 -0.41
CA PHE A 181 -30.36 24.35 -0.92
C PHE A 181 -31.65 24.64 -0.14
N ARG A 182 -31.59 24.63 1.20
CA ARG A 182 -32.75 24.92 2.07
C ARG A 182 -33.25 26.36 1.91
N SER A 183 -32.37 27.31 1.59
CA SER A 183 -32.79 28.69 1.32
C SER A 183 -33.64 28.82 0.04
N CYS A 184 -33.43 27.92 -0.92
CA CYS A 184 -34.25 27.83 -2.13
C CYS A 184 -35.54 27.02 -1.91
N PHE A 185 -35.49 25.98 -1.06
CA PHE A 185 -36.59 25.06 -0.79
C PHE A 185 -36.82 24.94 0.72
N ALA A 186 -37.56 25.90 1.30
CA ALA A 186 -37.75 25.99 2.74
C ALA A 186 -38.71 24.92 3.29
N ASP A 187 -39.79 24.64 2.55
CA ASP A 187 -40.87 23.74 2.98
C ASP A 187 -40.60 22.29 2.56
N PRO A 188 -41.11 21.29 3.32
CA PRO A 188 -40.97 19.87 2.96
C PRO A 188 -41.51 19.54 1.57
N GLU A 189 -42.64 20.15 1.19
CA GLU A 189 -43.24 19.99 -0.14
C GLU A 189 -42.37 20.60 -1.24
N ALA A 190 -41.73 21.75 -0.95
CA ALA A 190 -40.78 22.38 -1.86
C ALA A 190 -39.52 21.52 -2.04
N VAL A 191 -39.01 20.89 -0.98
CA VAL A 191 -37.89 19.95 -1.06
C VAL A 191 -38.25 18.69 -1.86
N ALA A 192 -39.50 18.22 -1.77
CA ALA A 192 -39.99 17.08 -2.55
C ALA A 192 -40.36 17.44 -4.00
N SER A 193 -40.37 18.72 -4.36
CA SER A 193 -40.74 19.19 -5.71
C SER A 193 -39.86 18.60 -6.82
N GLU A 194 -40.39 18.62 -8.05
CA GLU A 194 -39.64 18.19 -9.23
C GLU A 194 -38.44 19.09 -9.52
N GLU A 195 -38.55 20.39 -9.25
CA GLU A 195 -37.46 21.36 -9.41
C GLU A 195 -36.30 21.07 -8.45
N ALA A 196 -36.62 20.86 -7.16
CA ALA A 196 -35.66 20.45 -6.14
C ALA A 196 -34.98 19.12 -6.51
N SER A 197 -35.76 18.15 -6.99
CA SER A 197 -35.25 16.86 -7.45
C SER A 197 -34.29 17.04 -8.64
N ALA A 198 -34.66 17.84 -9.65
CA ALA A 198 -33.81 18.11 -10.81
C ALA A 198 -32.49 18.79 -10.43
N MET A 199 -32.52 19.73 -9.49
CA MET A 199 -31.31 20.37 -8.96
C MET A 199 -30.40 19.36 -8.26
N LEU A 200 -30.97 18.53 -7.37
CA LEU A 200 -30.22 17.49 -6.66
C LEU A 200 -29.66 16.45 -7.61
N GLU A 201 -30.41 16.04 -8.64
CA GLU A 201 -29.90 15.15 -9.68
C GLU A 201 -28.70 15.74 -10.40
N CYS A 202 -28.75 17.04 -10.72
CA CYS A 202 -27.65 17.73 -11.40
C CYS A 202 -26.37 17.70 -10.55
N ILE A 203 -26.50 17.99 -9.25
CA ILE A 203 -25.38 17.90 -8.29
C ILE A 203 -24.91 16.44 -8.14
N ALA A 204 -25.83 15.48 -8.04
CA ALA A 204 -25.52 14.07 -7.88
C ALA A 204 -24.82 13.44 -9.11
N ARG A 205 -25.04 13.99 -10.31
CA ARG A 205 -24.34 13.59 -11.54
C ARG A 205 -22.88 14.02 -11.53
N GLU A 206 -22.60 15.21 -11.00
CA GLU A 206 -21.24 15.76 -10.87
C GLU A 206 -20.52 15.22 -9.63
N TYR A 207 -21.24 14.61 -8.68
CA TYR A 207 -20.63 13.98 -7.51
C TYR A 207 -19.77 12.78 -7.91
N ASP A 208 -18.45 12.95 -7.81
CA ASP A 208 -17.49 11.88 -8.02
C ASP A 208 -16.99 11.31 -6.69
N ILE A 209 -16.82 9.99 -6.66
CA ILE A 209 -16.21 9.30 -5.53
C ILE A 209 -14.75 9.13 -5.87
N ASP A 210 -13.93 10.08 -5.46
CA ASP A 210 -12.51 10.11 -5.78
C ASP A 210 -11.71 9.07 -4.95
N THR A 211 -12.08 7.79 -5.01
CA THR A 211 -11.25 6.73 -4.45
C THR A 211 -10.09 6.40 -5.40
N LEU A 212 -10.33 6.44 -6.71
CA LEU A 212 -9.33 6.08 -7.71
C LEU A 212 -8.28 7.16 -7.93
N GLN A 213 -8.62 8.46 -7.99
CA GLN A 213 -7.61 9.48 -8.23
C GLN A 213 -6.80 9.72 -6.95
N VAL A 214 -7.41 9.66 -5.77
CA VAL A 214 -6.69 9.66 -4.48
C VAL A 214 -5.71 8.48 -4.40
N GLU A 215 -6.13 7.24 -4.66
CA GLU A 215 -5.23 6.08 -4.63
C GLU A 215 -4.16 6.13 -5.73
N ARG A 216 -4.50 6.64 -6.91
CA ARG A 216 -3.54 6.90 -7.98
C ARG A 216 -2.52 7.95 -7.53
N GLY A 217 -2.94 9.02 -6.88
CA GLY A 217 -2.08 10.06 -6.31
C GLY A 217 -1.12 9.45 -5.29
N PHE A 218 -1.64 8.70 -4.32
CA PHE A 218 -0.81 8.00 -3.34
C PHE A 218 0.14 6.99 -3.97
N SER A 219 -0.27 6.27 -5.00
CA SER A 219 0.58 5.30 -5.70
C SER A 219 1.70 5.99 -6.49
N GLN A 220 1.40 7.11 -7.15
CA GLN A 220 2.39 7.93 -7.85
C GLN A 220 3.41 8.53 -6.88
N ILE A 221 2.94 9.08 -5.76
CA ILE A 221 3.78 9.58 -4.67
C ILE A 221 4.68 8.46 -4.15
N ARG A 222 4.11 7.31 -3.78
CA ARG A 222 4.87 6.15 -3.27
C ARG A 222 5.95 5.70 -4.26
N ARG A 223 5.62 5.54 -5.55
CA ARG A 223 6.61 5.16 -6.58
C ARG A 223 7.73 6.19 -6.72
N ARG A 224 7.42 7.49 -6.69
CA ARG A 224 8.44 8.55 -6.75
C ARG A 224 9.33 8.57 -5.53
N VAL A 225 8.74 8.54 -4.35
CA VAL A 225 9.47 8.49 -3.08
C VAL A 225 10.39 7.27 -3.09
N MET A 226 9.89 6.09 -3.48
CA MET A 226 10.70 4.88 -3.60
C MET A 226 11.83 5.06 -4.62
N ALA A 227 11.52 5.49 -5.85
CA ALA A 227 12.52 5.65 -6.92
C ALA A 227 13.64 6.63 -6.56
N LYS A 228 13.30 7.75 -5.91
CA LYS A 228 14.29 8.74 -5.43
C LYS A 228 15.04 8.25 -4.21
N SER A 229 14.36 7.57 -3.28
CA SER A 229 14.96 7.03 -2.05
C SER A 229 15.95 5.88 -2.30
N VAL A 230 15.98 5.28 -3.50
CA VAL A 230 17.00 4.26 -3.83
C VAL A 230 18.39 4.89 -3.99
N HIS A 231 18.47 6.14 -4.44
CA HIS A 231 19.74 6.79 -4.79
C HIS A 231 20.11 8.00 -3.93
N THR A 232 19.12 8.63 -3.26
CA THR A 232 19.34 9.83 -2.44
C THR A 232 18.57 9.76 -1.12
N TRP A 233 18.80 10.75 -0.25
CA TRP A 233 17.97 11.02 0.92
C TRP A 233 16.48 11.06 0.54
N ARG A 234 15.60 10.69 1.48
CA ARG A 234 14.15 10.74 1.25
C ARG A 234 13.74 12.19 0.93
N PRO A 235 12.99 12.44 -0.16
CA PRO A 235 12.53 13.77 -0.47
C PRO A 235 11.64 14.29 0.66
N SER A 236 11.74 15.59 0.97
CA SER A 236 10.88 16.18 2.00
C SER A 236 9.41 16.09 1.55
N PRO A 237 8.44 16.03 2.48
CA PRO A 237 7.02 16.06 2.11
C PRO A 237 6.66 17.27 1.25
N ALA A 238 7.29 18.43 1.51
CA ALA A 238 7.11 19.65 0.72
C ALA A 238 7.61 19.48 -0.74
N ASP A 239 8.75 18.83 -0.94
CA ASP A 239 9.28 18.54 -2.28
C ASP A 239 8.38 17.56 -3.05
N VAL A 240 7.87 16.54 -2.36
CA VAL A 240 6.95 15.57 -2.95
C VAL A 240 5.64 16.26 -3.35
N ALA A 241 5.11 17.12 -2.47
CA ALA A 241 3.88 17.87 -2.73
C ALA A 241 4.05 18.84 -3.90
N SER A 242 5.13 19.62 -3.93
CA SER A 242 5.40 20.58 -5.02
C SER A 242 5.60 19.87 -6.36
N GLU A 243 6.30 18.73 -6.39
CA GLU A 243 6.48 17.95 -7.60
C GLU A 243 5.18 17.28 -8.09
N CYS A 244 4.28 16.93 -7.18
CA CYS A 244 2.95 16.44 -7.54
C CYS A 244 2.12 17.57 -8.13
N LEU A 245 2.07 18.73 -7.47
CA LEU A 245 1.35 19.90 -7.94
C LEU A 245 1.83 20.34 -9.33
N MET A 246 3.14 20.51 -9.52
CA MET A 246 3.71 20.88 -10.84
C MET A 246 3.33 19.88 -11.93
N ARG A 247 3.23 18.58 -11.60
CA ARG A 247 2.79 17.56 -12.53
C ARG A 247 1.30 17.64 -12.84
N HIS A 248 0.45 17.88 -11.84
CA HIS A 248 -0.98 18.10 -12.05
C HIS A 248 -1.20 19.32 -12.95
N CYS A 249 -0.54 20.44 -12.67
CA CYS A 249 -0.56 21.62 -13.55
C CYS A 249 -0.09 21.31 -14.97
N ALA A 250 0.97 20.53 -15.14
CA ALA A 250 1.46 20.12 -16.47
C ALA A 250 0.47 19.20 -17.20
N LEU A 251 -0.17 18.26 -16.51
CA LEU A 251 -1.19 17.36 -17.08
C LEU A 251 -2.47 18.11 -17.43
N ASP A 252 -2.90 19.05 -16.60
CA ASP A 252 -4.07 19.87 -16.86
C ASP A 252 -3.82 20.84 -18.01
N LYS A 253 -2.62 21.42 -18.11
CA LYS A 253 -2.20 22.17 -19.30
C LYS A 253 -2.24 21.28 -20.55
N GLN A 254 -1.74 20.05 -20.49
CA GLN A 254 -1.83 19.10 -21.61
C GLN A 254 -3.28 18.74 -21.97
N ARG A 255 -4.16 18.57 -20.98
CA ARG A 255 -5.60 18.31 -21.18
C ARG A 255 -6.29 19.50 -21.82
N GLN A 256 -6.01 20.71 -21.35
CA GLN A 256 -6.53 21.95 -21.94
C GLN A 256 -6.04 22.12 -23.38
N GLU A 257 -4.75 21.89 -23.65
CA GLU A 257 -4.19 21.93 -25.01
C GLU A 257 -4.86 20.88 -25.93
N TYR A 258 -5.18 19.69 -25.40
CA TYR A 258 -5.91 18.66 -26.11
C TYR A 258 -7.36 19.07 -26.41
N PHE A 259 -8.04 19.68 -25.43
CA PHE A 259 -9.43 20.10 -25.54
C PHE A 259 -9.61 21.32 -26.45
N MET A 260 -8.69 22.29 -26.38
CA MET A 260 -8.68 23.50 -27.23
C MET A 260 -8.24 23.23 -28.68
N GLY A 261 -8.19 21.97 -29.13
CA GLY A 261 -7.96 21.65 -30.53
C GLY A 261 -6.57 22.04 -31.05
N ARG A 262 -5.58 22.34 -30.19
CA ARG A 262 -4.16 22.46 -30.57
C ARG A 262 -3.55 21.07 -30.84
N ARG A 263 -4.26 20.24 -31.62
CA ARG A 263 -3.79 18.95 -32.13
C ARG A 263 -2.54 19.11 -32.99
N SER A 264 -2.35 20.24 -33.66
CA SER A 264 -1.32 20.36 -34.71
C SER A 264 0.13 20.21 -34.27
N SER A 265 0.49 20.36 -32.98
CA SER A 265 1.90 20.23 -32.56
C SER A 265 2.25 18.93 -31.82
N VAL A 266 1.32 18.38 -31.03
CA VAL A 266 1.59 17.18 -30.21
C VAL A 266 1.30 15.90 -30.99
N THR A 267 0.19 15.81 -31.72
CA THR A 267 -0.02 14.66 -32.62
C THR A 267 0.92 14.73 -33.82
N ALA A 268 1.33 15.90 -34.31
CA ALA A 268 2.40 15.98 -35.32
C ALA A 268 3.77 15.52 -34.78
N LYS A 269 4.06 15.72 -33.49
CA LYS A 269 5.29 15.19 -32.85
C LYS A 269 5.20 13.70 -32.52
N LEU A 270 4.01 13.16 -32.24
CA LEU A 270 3.79 11.73 -31.97
C LEU A 270 3.56 10.88 -33.24
N ALA A 271 3.00 11.48 -34.29
CA ALA A 271 2.77 10.86 -35.60
C ALA A 271 3.95 11.03 -36.55
N ARG A 272 4.92 11.91 -36.25
CA ARG A 272 6.27 11.68 -36.74
C ARG A 272 6.66 10.32 -36.18
N PRO A 273 6.87 9.27 -37.00
CA PRO A 273 7.56 8.09 -36.51
C PRO A 273 8.77 8.64 -35.76
N ARG A 274 9.00 8.16 -34.54
CA ARG A 274 10.31 8.33 -33.93
C ARG A 274 11.25 7.77 -34.98
N GLN A 275 11.80 8.64 -35.82
CA GLN A 275 13.14 8.48 -36.30
C GLN A 275 13.86 8.34 -34.98
N THR A 276 14.10 7.08 -34.60
CA THR A 276 15.22 6.72 -33.76
C THR A 276 16.34 7.46 -34.44
N LYS A 277 16.63 8.68 -33.97
CA LYS A 277 17.93 9.28 -34.19
C LYS A 277 18.83 8.13 -33.82
N GLU A 278 19.53 7.58 -34.81
CA GLU A 278 20.59 6.62 -34.55
C GLU A 278 21.30 7.18 -33.33
N PRO A 279 21.37 6.41 -32.22
CA PRO A 279 21.86 6.93 -30.96
C PRO A 279 23.16 7.62 -31.28
N THR A 280 23.14 8.95 -31.33
CA THR A 280 24.30 9.74 -31.74
C THR A 280 25.35 9.29 -30.78
N MET A 281 26.40 8.66 -31.30
CA MET A 281 27.43 7.88 -30.62
C MET A 281 28.29 8.81 -29.74
N GLN A 282 27.64 9.56 -28.86
CA GLN A 282 28.22 10.65 -28.11
C GLN A 282 28.98 10.06 -26.94
N GLY A 283 30.28 9.92 -27.17
CA GLY A 283 31.29 10.44 -26.27
C GLY A 283 31.27 9.78 -24.89
N GLY A 284 31.84 8.59 -24.81
CA GLY A 284 32.15 8.00 -23.51
C GLY A 284 33.04 6.77 -23.56
N GLY A 285 33.53 6.35 -24.73
CA GLY A 285 34.39 5.17 -24.87
C GLY A 285 35.66 5.26 -24.01
N PRO A 286 36.50 6.29 -24.18
CA PRO A 286 37.76 6.38 -23.46
C PRO A 286 37.54 6.62 -21.96
N TRP A 287 36.57 7.48 -21.58
CA TRP A 287 36.20 7.69 -20.18
C TRP A 287 35.72 6.41 -19.48
N ARG A 288 34.91 5.58 -20.15
CA ARG A 288 34.44 4.31 -19.59
C ARG A 288 35.59 3.30 -19.45
N ALA A 289 36.52 3.26 -20.39
CA ALA A 289 37.72 2.43 -20.31
C ALA A 289 38.59 2.87 -19.13
N PHE A 290 38.86 4.16 -19.01
CA PHE A 290 39.59 4.77 -17.90
C PHE A 290 38.96 4.43 -16.55
N MET A 291 37.65 4.65 -16.40
CA MET A 291 36.92 4.36 -15.17
C MET A 291 36.92 2.86 -14.85
N ARG A 292 36.89 1.97 -15.85
CA ARG A 292 36.96 0.53 -15.61
C ARG A 292 38.35 0.12 -15.11
N ILE A 293 39.41 0.62 -15.73
CA ILE A 293 40.80 0.34 -15.33
C ILE A 293 41.05 0.85 -13.90
N ARG A 294 40.66 2.10 -13.61
CA ARG A 294 40.86 2.72 -12.29
C ARG A 294 39.92 2.19 -11.21
N SER A 295 38.73 1.70 -11.56
CA SER A 295 37.77 1.15 -10.57
C SER A 295 38.08 -0.27 -10.16
N GLN A 296 38.62 -1.08 -11.08
CA GLN A 296 38.69 -2.53 -10.94
C GLN A 296 37.36 -3.15 -10.46
N GLY A 297 36.21 -2.57 -10.88
CA GLY A 297 34.88 -3.03 -10.49
C GLY A 297 34.36 -2.56 -9.12
N ARG A 298 35.13 -1.73 -8.38
CA ARG A 298 34.67 -1.11 -7.13
C ARG A 298 33.67 0.02 -7.39
N LYS A 299 32.71 0.20 -6.47
CA LYS A 299 31.75 1.33 -6.53
C LYS A 299 32.43 2.58 -6.00
N PHE A 300 32.30 3.69 -6.72
CA PHE A 300 32.86 4.97 -6.33
C PHE A 300 31.94 5.79 -5.42
N THR A 301 32.55 6.57 -4.54
CA THR A 301 31.92 7.70 -3.86
C THR A 301 31.90 8.94 -4.76
N GLY A 302 31.04 9.93 -4.46
CA GLY A 302 30.91 11.14 -5.29
C GLY A 302 32.21 11.95 -5.40
N LEU A 303 33.02 11.99 -4.33
CA LEU A 303 34.31 12.71 -4.31
C LEU A 303 35.35 12.04 -5.21
N GLU A 304 35.42 10.70 -5.18
CA GLU A 304 36.31 9.94 -6.06
C GLU A 304 35.97 10.16 -7.53
N SER A 305 34.69 10.27 -7.88
CA SER A 305 34.28 10.56 -9.26
C SER A 305 34.81 11.90 -9.77
N THR A 306 34.87 12.93 -8.91
CA THR A 306 35.40 14.24 -9.30
C THR A 306 36.92 14.21 -9.45
N GLN A 307 37.61 13.48 -8.58
CA GLN A 307 39.07 13.32 -8.68
C GLN A 307 39.47 12.55 -9.94
N ARG A 308 38.78 11.44 -10.24
CA ARG A 308 39.01 10.65 -11.47
C ARG A 308 38.73 11.46 -12.73
N ALA A 309 37.76 12.38 -12.71
CA ALA A 309 37.50 13.26 -13.85
C ALA A 309 38.67 14.21 -14.11
N LYS A 310 39.33 14.72 -13.06
CA LYS A 310 40.55 15.53 -13.19
C LYS A 310 41.70 14.69 -13.75
N GLU A 311 41.97 13.53 -13.15
CA GLU A 311 43.03 12.62 -13.62
C GLU A 311 42.87 12.25 -15.09
N TYR A 312 41.63 12.03 -15.56
CA TYR A 312 41.38 11.75 -16.97
C TYR A 312 41.67 12.95 -17.87
N HIS A 313 41.31 14.16 -17.45
CA HIS A 313 41.65 15.38 -18.18
C HIS A 313 43.16 15.63 -18.18
N ASP A 314 43.83 15.37 -17.07
CA ASP A 314 45.29 15.49 -16.96
C ASP A 314 45.98 14.49 -17.88
N LEU A 315 45.49 13.24 -17.93
CA LEU A 315 46.01 12.21 -18.82
C LEU A 315 45.76 12.56 -20.30
N GLN A 316 44.60 13.15 -20.62
CA GLN A 316 44.30 13.65 -21.96
C GLN A 316 45.25 14.77 -22.41
N GLN A 317 45.72 15.62 -21.49
CA GLN A 317 46.58 16.76 -21.82
C GLN A 317 48.07 16.45 -21.76
N ASN A 318 48.49 15.64 -20.78
CA ASN A 318 49.89 15.45 -20.44
C ASN A 318 50.48 14.15 -21.02
N ASP A 319 49.66 13.15 -21.35
CA ASP A 319 50.11 11.85 -21.85
C ASP A 319 49.23 11.37 -23.03
N PRO A 320 49.49 11.89 -24.24
CA PRO A 320 48.68 11.56 -25.42
C PRO A 320 48.82 10.09 -25.83
N GLU A 321 49.93 9.43 -25.51
CA GLU A 321 50.15 8.01 -25.83
C GLU A 321 49.26 7.13 -24.94
N ALA A 322 49.26 7.35 -23.61
CA ALA A 322 48.36 6.65 -22.71
C ALA A 322 46.88 6.94 -23.04
N PHE A 323 46.56 8.17 -23.45
CA PHE A 323 45.22 8.54 -23.86
C PHE A 323 44.77 7.80 -25.13
N ALA A 324 45.63 7.69 -26.15
CA ALA A 324 45.34 6.97 -27.38
C ALA A 324 44.96 5.50 -27.11
N VAL A 325 45.59 4.86 -26.12
CA VAL A 325 45.25 3.49 -25.74
C VAL A 325 43.88 3.40 -25.06
N LEU A 326 43.49 4.41 -24.27
CA LEU A 326 42.13 4.50 -23.74
C LEU A 326 41.10 4.67 -24.86
N GLU A 327 41.43 5.41 -25.92
CA GLU A 327 40.56 5.53 -27.10
C GLU A 327 40.39 4.19 -27.81
N ASP A 328 41.47 3.44 -27.99
CA ASP A 328 41.45 2.11 -28.60
C ASP A 328 40.64 1.11 -27.77
N LEU A 329 40.84 1.09 -26.45
CA LEU A 329 40.04 0.27 -25.55
C LEU A 329 38.57 0.67 -25.56
N GLY A 330 38.30 1.98 -25.63
CA GLY A 330 36.96 2.52 -25.79
C GLY A 330 36.29 2.04 -27.10
N ARG A 331 37.04 2.06 -28.20
CA ARG A 331 36.60 1.57 -29.53
C ARG A 331 36.33 0.07 -29.51
N LEU A 332 37.23 -0.74 -28.95
CA LEU A 332 37.08 -2.19 -28.84
C LEU A 332 35.88 -2.59 -27.97
N ALA A 333 35.75 -1.99 -26.79
CA ALA A 333 34.62 -2.24 -25.89
C ALA A 333 33.28 -1.88 -26.56
N HIS A 334 33.27 -0.80 -27.35
CA HIS A 334 32.10 -0.40 -28.11
C HIS A 334 31.76 -1.39 -29.24
N ALA A 335 32.74 -1.76 -30.06
CA ALA A 335 32.55 -2.74 -31.13
C ALA A 335 31.99 -4.06 -30.59
N ARG A 336 32.50 -4.52 -29.44
CA ARG A 336 31.97 -5.72 -28.78
C ARG A 336 30.55 -5.54 -28.27
N ALA A 337 30.22 -4.41 -27.64
CA ALA A 337 28.86 -4.14 -27.17
C ALA A 337 27.85 -4.10 -28.33
N VAL A 338 28.25 -3.62 -29.51
CA VAL A 338 27.42 -3.66 -30.73
C VAL A 338 27.22 -5.11 -31.19
N GLN A 339 28.28 -5.92 -31.23
CA GLN A 339 28.18 -7.35 -31.56
C GLN A 339 27.26 -8.09 -30.58
N ASP A 340 27.44 -7.89 -29.28
CA ASP A 340 26.60 -8.53 -28.25
C ASP A 340 25.13 -8.08 -28.37
N ALA A 341 24.87 -6.81 -28.72
CA ALA A 341 23.52 -6.31 -28.96
C ALA A 341 22.88 -6.92 -30.22
N GLN A 342 23.64 -7.06 -31.31
CA GLN A 342 23.19 -7.72 -32.53
C GLN A 342 22.89 -9.21 -32.27
N GLN A 343 23.78 -9.90 -31.55
CA GLN A 343 23.58 -11.29 -31.15
C GLN A 343 22.37 -11.44 -30.23
N TRP A 344 22.16 -10.50 -29.30
CA TRP A 344 20.97 -10.48 -28.45
C TRP A 344 19.68 -10.28 -29.26
N GLN A 345 19.68 -9.42 -30.28
CA GLN A 345 18.53 -9.24 -31.17
C GLN A 345 18.23 -10.50 -32.00
N GLN A 346 19.25 -11.19 -32.49
CA GLN A 346 19.11 -12.47 -33.20
C GLN A 346 18.51 -13.55 -32.28
N ASN A 347 18.95 -13.60 -31.02
CA ASN A 347 18.48 -14.58 -30.04
C ASN A 347 17.08 -14.27 -29.49
N ALA A 348 16.69 -12.99 -29.41
CA ALA A 348 15.36 -12.59 -28.92
C ALA A 348 14.21 -13.13 -29.78
N GLY A 349 14.46 -13.42 -31.06
CA GLY A 349 13.49 -14.09 -31.94
C GLY A 349 13.25 -15.57 -31.62
N GLN A 350 14.12 -16.20 -30.83
CA GLN A 350 14.08 -17.65 -30.54
C GLN A 350 13.37 -18.00 -29.21
N GLY A 351 12.64 -17.06 -28.60
CA GLY A 351 11.74 -17.34 -27.45
C GLY A 351 12.42 -17.64 -26.10
N THR A 352 13.76 -17.68 -26.04
CA THR A 352 14.51 -17.75 -24.78
C THR A 352 14.91 -16.34 -24.37
N GLN A 353 14.50 -15.87 -23.18
CA GLN A 353 15.01 -14.59 -22.66
C GLN A 353 16.48 -14.77 -22.23
N PRO A 354 17.46 -14.20 -22.96
CA PRO A 354 18.85 -14.34 -22.57
C PRO A 354 19.12 -13.43 -21.37
N ARG A 355 19.82 -13.93 -20.35
CA ARG A 355 20.45 -13.06 -19.34
C ARG A 355 21.40 -12.11 -20.06
N ARG A 356 21.37 -10.81 -19.74
CA ARG A 356 22.35 -9.85 -20.27
C ARG A 356 23.76 -10.37 -19.96
N PRO A 357 24.66 -10.48 -20.94
CA PRO A 357 26.04 -10.86 -20.67
C PRO A 357 26.67 -9.83 -19.73
N ALA A 358 27.24 -10.29 -18.62
CA ALA A 358 28.10 -9.46 -17.80
C ALA A 358 29.40 -9.25 -18.59
N PHE A 359 29.77 -7.99 -18.78
CA PHE A 359 31.04 -7.66 -19.42
C PHE A 359 32.15 -7.80 -18.39
N ASP A 360 32.90 -8.89 -18.47
CA ASP A 360 34.16 -9.11 -17.76
C ASP A 360 35.29 -9.00 -18.78
N PHE A 361 35.96 -7.83 -18.80
CA PHE A 361 37.18 -7.64 -19.56
C PHE A 361 38.34 -7.94 -18.63
N ASP A 362 39.09 -8.99 -18.97
CA ASP A 362 40.25 -9.40 -18.20
C ASP A 362 41.41 -8.44 -18.45
N VAL A 363 41.60 -7.52 -17.49
CA VAL A 363 42.65 -6.50 -17.52
C VAL A 363 44.05 -7.13 -17.59
N SER A 364 44.19 -8.40 -17.20
CA SER A 364 45.47 -9.13 -17.26
C SER A 364 45.95 -9.43 -18.69
N GLN A 365 45.10 -9.27 -19.71
CA GLN A 365 45.48 -9.47 -21.11
C GLN A 365 46.15 -8.24 -21.75
N LEU A 366 46.27 -7.13 -21.02
CA LEU A 366 46.95 -5.94 -21.52
C LEU A 366 48.48 -6.07 -21.42
N PRO A 367 49.25 -5.45 -22.35
CA PRO A 367 50.71 -5.46 -22.28
C PRO A 367 51.22 -4.91 -20.94
N LYS A 368 52.23 -5.55 -20.35
CA LYS A 368 52.77 -5.17 -19.02
C LYS A 368 53.24 -3.72 -18.98
N SER A 369 53.93 -3.25 -20.03
CA SER A 369 54.38 -1.86 -20.18
C SER A 369 53.23 -0.85 -20.17
N LEU A 370 52.06 -1.25 -20.67
CA LEU A 370 50.86 -0.43 -20.65
C LEU A 370 50.26 -0.36 -19.23
N LEU A 371 50.18 -1.48 -18.53
CA LEU A 371 49.70 -1.53 -17.15
C LEU A 371 50.62 -0.73 -16.21
N GLU A 372 51.93 -0.74 -16.46
CA GLU A 372 52.92 0.07 -15.77
C GLU A 372 52.72 1.58 -16.07
N SER A 373 52.55 1.97 -17.35
CA SER A 373 52.27 3.38 -17.72
C SER A 373 50.96 3.93 -17.13
N LEU A 374 49.97 3.06 -16.91
CA LEU A 374 48.68 3.42 -16.31
C LEU A 374 48.70 3.41 -14.77
N GLY A 375 49.84 3.10 -14.14
CA GLY A 375 49.98 2.98 -12.68
C GLY A 375 49.07 1.89 -12.10
N VAL A 376 48.96 0.76 -12.78
CA VAL A 376 48.19 -0.43 -12.34
C VAL A 376 49.11 -1.47 -11.69
N LEU A 377 50.42 -1.40 -11.96
CA LEU A 377 51.46 -2.24 -11.38
C LEU A 377 52.48 -1.32 -10.70
N ASP A 378 52.28 -1.04 -9.41
CA ASP A 378 53.32 -0.45 -8.56
C ASP A 378 54.11 -1.58 -7.90
N ASP A 379 55.44 -1.51 -7.90
CA ASP A 379 56.37 -2.54 -7.38
C ASP A 379 56.33 -2.71 -5.83
N ASP A 380 55.45 -2.00 -5.12
CA ASP A 380 55.34 -1.99 -3.65
C ASP A 380 54.38 -3.05 -3.07
N ASP A 381 53.89 -3.99 -3.89
CA ASP A 381 52.95 -5.07 -3.48
C ASP A 381 53.54 -6.13 -2.51
N ALA A 382 54.76 -5.92 -2.00
CA ALA A 382 55.33 -6.75 -0.93
C ALA A 382 54.62 -6.53 0.41
N ASP A 383 54.08 -5.33 0.68
CA ASP A 383 53.45 -5.01 1.96
C ASP A 383 51.95 -5.38 2.04
N ASP A 384 51.23 -5.47 0.90
CA ASP A 384 49.78 -5.77 0.91
C ASP A 384 49.47 -7.26 1.15
N ARG A 385 50.48 -8.15 1.01
CA ARG A 385 50.36 -9.56 1.45
C ARG A 385 50.34 -9.69 2.97
N SER A 386 51.02 -8.80 3.69
CA SER A 386 50.98 -8.75 5.16
C SER A 386 49.62 -8.27 5.68
N PHE A 387 49.00 -7.32 4.98
CA PHE A 387 47.66 -6.80 5.32
C PHE A 387 46.55 -7.80 5.01
N ARG A 388 46.65 -8.58 3.91
CA ARG A 388 45.69 -9.66 3.62
C ARG A 388 45.82 -10.88 4.54
N ALA A 389 47.03 -11.16 5.05
CA ALA A 389 47.23 -12.19 6.07
C ALA A 389 46.67 -11.76 7.44
N ALA A 390 46.82 -10.48 7.83
CA ALA A 390 46.22 -9.93 9.04
C ALA A 390 44.68 -9.81 8.95
N ALA A 391 44.16 -9.36 7.80
CA ALA A 391 42.71 -9.25 7.59
C ALA A 391 42.01 -10.63 7.47
N SER A 392 42.70 -11.69 7.05
CA SER A 392 42.12 -13.04 7.02
C SER A 392 42.15 -13.73 8.39
N ALA A 393 43.00 -13.27 9.32
CA ALA A 393 43.04 -13.76 10.70
C ALA A 393 42.03 -13.05 11.63
N GLU A 394 41.60 -11.82 11.31
CA GLU A 394 40.67 -11.04 12.15
C GLU A 394 39.19 -11.10 11.73
N VAL A 395 38.85 -11.66 10.57
CA VAL A 395 37.45 -11.80 10.12
C VAL A 395 36.59 -12.76 10.97
N PRO A 396 37.12 -13.77 11.70
CA PRO A 396 36.31 -14.50 12.67
C PRO A 396 35.93 -13.68 13.92
N ALA A 397 36.62 -12.58 14.23
CA ALA A 397 36.38 -11.79 15.44
C ALA A 397 35.26 -10.73 15.29
N ILE A 398 34.92 -10.34 14.06
CA ILE A 398 33.92 -9.28 13.78
C ILE A 398 32.51 -9.84 13.53
N LEU A 399 32.34 -11.17 13.49
CA LEU A 399 31.04 -11.84 13.41
C LEU A 399 30.67 -12.56 14.71
N GLY A 400 30.62 -11.83 15.83
CA GLY A 400 29.94 -12.28 17.06
C GLY A 400 28.43 -12.58 16.89
N VAL A 401 27.89 -12.34 15.69
CA VAL A 401 26.49 -12.58 15.33
C VAL A 401 26.15 -14.09 15.32
N GLU A 402 27.08 -14.97 14.98
CA GLU A 402 26.81 -16.42 15.00
C GLU A 402 26.76 -16.98 16.42
N ASP A 403 27.64 -16.54 17.32
CA ASP A 403 27.61 -16.95 18.72
C ASP A 403 26.44 -16.31 19.46
N ASP A 404 26.09 -15.06 19.17
CA ASP A 404 24.87 -14.43 19.68
C ASP A 404 23.61 -15.12 19.12
N LEU A 405 23.60 -15.57 17.85
CA LEU A 405 22.50 -16.37 17.29
C LEU A 405 22.41 -17.76 17.93
N ARG A 406 23.55 -18.42 18.19
CA ARG A 406 23.60 -19.72 18.89
C ARG A 406 23.15 -19.58 20.35
N ARG A 407 23.50 -18.47 21.01
CA ARG A 407 23.09 -18.16 22.38
C ARG A 407 21.60 -17.81 22.45
N LEU A 408 21.09 -16.97 21.55
CA LEU A 408 19.68 -16.63 21.43
C LEU A 408 18.80 -17.85 21.08
N THR A 409 19.29 -18.77 20.23
CA THR A 409 18.55 -20.01 19.92
C THR A 409 18.57 -21.01 21.08
N LYS A 410 19.65 -21.07 21.86
CA LYS A 410 19.74 -21.89 23.08
C LYS A 410 18.84 -21.35 24.19
N GLU A 411 18.85 -20.03 24.43
CA GLU A 411 17.98 -19.35 25.39
C GLU A 411 16.50 -19.43 24.96
N SER A 412 16.20 -19.29 23.67
CA SER A 412 14.84 -19.48 23.15
C SER A 412 14.35 -20.92 23.29
N ARG A 413 15.22 -21.93 23.15
CA ARG A 413 14.86 -23.34 23.41
C ARG A 413 14.62 -23.60 24.89
N GLN A 414 15.45 -23.06 25.78
CA GLN A 414 15.26 -23.19 27.23
C GLN A 414 13.99 -22.47 27.70
N ALA A 415 13.68 -21.29 27.15
CA ALA A 415 12.43 -20.58 27.44
C ALA A 415 11.19 -21.32 26.92
N ALA A 416 11.27 -21.97 25.76
CA ALA A 416 10.18 -22.81 25.24
C ALA A 416 9.95 -24.06 26.11
N LEU A 417 11.02 -24.69 26.60
CA LEU A 417 10.94 -25.81 27.54
C LEU A 417 10.33 -25.38 28.89
N ALA A 418 10.73 -24.22 29.41
CA ALA A 418 10.15 -23.64 30.63
C ALA A 418 8.66 -23.31 30.45
N SER A 419 8.26 -22.75 29.29
CA SER A 419 6.86 -22.45 28.98
C SER A 419 5.99 -23.71 28.89
N ASN A 420 6.49 -24.77 28.24
CA ASN A 420 5.78 -26.06 28.19
C ASN A 420 5.66 -26.71 29.57
N THR A 421 6.67 -26.53 30.43
CA THR A 421 6.62 -27.02 31.81
C THR A 421 5.57 -26.26 32.61
N LEU A 422 5.47 -24.94 32.43
CA LEU A 422 4.46 -24.10 33.09
C LEU A 422 3.04 -24.39 32.59
N GLU A 423 2.86 -24.64 31.29
CA GLU A 423 1.57 -25.05 30.72
C GLU A 423 1.13 -26.43 31.20
N ASN A 424 2.07 -27.37 31.38
CA ASN A 424 1.77 -28.69 31.95
C ASN A 424 1.41 -28.61 33.44
N VAL A 425 2.07 -27.74 34.21
CA VAL A 425 1.75 -27.51 35.63
C VAL A 425 0.40 -26.82 35.79
N LEU A 426 0.12 -25.77 35.01
CA LEU A 426 -1.18 -25.08 35.02
C LEU A 426 -2.31 -25.97 34.49
N GLY A 427 -2.05 -26.79 33.48
CA GLY A 427 -3.00 -27.79 32.98
C GLY A 427 -3.35 -28.85 34.04
N ALA A 428 -2.37 -29.28 34.84
CA ALA A 428 -2.59 -30.19 35.96
C ALA A 428 -3.38 -29.54 37.10
N GLU A 429 -3.09 -28.29 37.47
CA GLU A 429 -3.86 -27.55 38.49
C GLU A 429 -5.31 -27.27 38.05
N ILE A 430 -5.52 -26.90 36.79
CA ILE A 430 -6.85 -26.68 36.23
C ILE A 430 -7.62 -28.02 36.15
N GLY A 431 -6.95 -29.12 35.79
CA GLY A 431 -7.55 -30.45 35.82
C GLY A 431 -7.97 -30.90 37.23
N ALA A 432 -7.12 -30.66 38.23
CA ALA A 432 -7.42 -30.97 39.63
C ALA A 432 -8.59 -30.15 40.19
N LYS A 433 -8.63 -28.83 39.92
CA LYS A 433 -9.76 -27.96 40.30
C LYS A 433 -11.04 -28.28 39.54
N SER A 434 -10.97 -28.71 38.29
CA SER A 434 -12.16 -29.13 37.53
C SER A 434 -12.76 -30.43 38.05
N ALA A 435 -11.92 -31.35 38.55
CA ALA A 435 -12.38 -32.59 39.19
C ALA A 435 -13.05 -32.32 40.55
N GLU A 436 -12.58 -31.32 41.29
CA GLU A 436 -13.15 -30.88 42.56
C GLU A 436 -14.53 -30.21 42.38
N VAL A 437 -14.69 -29.42 41.31
CA VAL A 437 -15.98 -28.81 40.95
C VAL A 437 -16.99 -29.86 40.45
N ALA A 438 -16.55 -30.91 39.75
CA ALA A 438 -17.42 -31.99 39.30
C ALA A 438 -17.95 -32.91 40.42
N ALA A 439 -17.36 -32.84 41.63
CA ALA A 439 -17.77 -33.64 42.79
C ALA A 439 -18.87 -32.98 43.65
N THR A 440 -19.36 -31.79 43.29
CA THR A 440 -20.49 -31.15 43.98
C THR A 440 -21.84 -31.65 43.43
N PRO A 441 -22.68 -32.32 44.23
CA PRO A 441 -23.92 -32.91 43.74
C PRO A 441 -25.02 -31.86 43.82
N ASN A 442 -25.10 -30.93 42.86
CA ASN A 442 -26.31 -30.14 42.54
C ASN A 442 -26.08 -29.15 41.38
N PHE A 443 -25.81 -29.62 40.17
CA PHE A 443 -26.00 -28.79 38.97
C PHE A 443 -26.56 -29.65 37.83
N ARG A 444 -27.89 -29.60 37.66
CA ARG A 444 -28.63 -30.23 36.57
C ARG A 444 -28.64 -29.27 35.38
N ILE A 445 -27.84 -29.53 34.34
CA ILE A 445 -27.91 -28.80 33.07
C ILE A 445 -29.03 -29.42 32.23
N LEU A 446 -30.06 -28.62 31.96
CA LEU A 446 -31.07 -28.91 30.95
C LEU A 446 -30.48 -28.58 29.57
N ASN A 447 -30.46 -29.58 28.69
CA ASN A 447 -30.21 -29.40 27.26
C ASN A 447 -31.39 -28.67 26.62
N THR A 448 -31.15 -27.52 25.99
CA THR A 448 -32.06 -26.92 24.99
C THR A 448 -31.32 -26.71 23.66
N PRO A 449 -31.97 -26.97 22.50
CA PRO A 449 -31.34 -26.81 21.20
C PRO A 449 -31.54 -25.40 20.61
N HIS A 450 -30.56 -24.96 19.82
CA HIS A 450 -30.59 -23.90 18.79
C HIS A 450 -31.35 -22.60 19.10
N ALA A 451 -30.65 -21.63 19.69
CA ALA A 451 -31.03 -20.21 19.59
C ALA A 451 -30.68 -19.66 18.20
N SER A 452 -31.63 -18.94 17.60
CA SER A 452 -31.51 -18.34 16.27
C SER A 452 -30.53 -17.16 16.26
N GLN A 453 -29.89 -16.97 15.11
CA GLN A 453 -28.87 -15.96 14.78
C GLN A 453 -29.29 -14.50 15.10
N THR A 454 -30.58 -14.25 15.29
CA THR A 454 -31.18 -12.95 15.64
C THR A 454 -30.89 -12.50 17.07
N ASP A 455 -30.71 -13.43 18.02
CA ASP A 455 -30.57 -13.08 19.44
C ASP A 455 -29.12 -12.68 19.79
N THR A 456 -28.16 -13.20 19.02
CA THR A 456 -26.75 -12.80 19.12
C THR A 456 -26.49 -11.44 18.49
N GLU A 457 -27.19 -11.06 17.41
CA GLU A 457 -27.14 -9.70 16.86
C GLU A 457 -27.77 -8.66 17.79
N LYS A 458 -28.90 -8.98 18.44
CA LYS A 458 -29.50 -8.11 19.46
C LYS A 458 -28.60 -7.93 20.69
N ALA A 459 -27.93 -8.99 21.15
CA ALA A 459 -26.99 -8.91 22.26
C ALA A 459 -25.74 -8.08 21.93
N LEU A 460 -25.23 -8.17 20.69
CA LEU A 460 -24.10 -7.35 20.23
C LEU A 460 -24.48 -5.88 20.03
N LEU A 461 -25.68 -5.58 19.52
CA LEU A 461 -26.19 -4.21 19.42
C LEU A 461 -26.44 -3.59 20.81
N ALA A 462 -26.93 -4.37 21.78
CA ALA A 462 -27.11 -3.93 23.17
C ALA A 462 -25.78 -3.67 23.91
N LEU A 463 -24.73 -4.44 23.60
CA LEU A 463 -23.38 -4.21 24.14
C LEU A 463 -22.69 -3.00 23.52
N LEU A 464 -22.96 -2.70 22.24
CA LEU A 464 -22.41 -1.53 21.57
C LEU A 464 -23.10 -0.23 22.02
N SER A 465 -24.41 -0.25 22.28
CA SER A 465 -25.14 0.90 22.84
C SER A 465 -24.83 1.18 24.31
N ALA A 466 -24.45 0.17 25.10
CA ALA A 466 -24.02 0.36 26.49
C ALA A 466 -22.62 1.01 26.64
N SER A 467 -21.84 1.11 25.55
CA SER A 467 -20.46 1.65 25.59
C SER A 467 -20.33 3.14 25.27
N SER A 468 -21.41 3.80 24.82
CA SER A 468 -21.45 5.26 24.64
C SER A 468 -22.07 5.92 25.86
N GLY A 469 -21.29 6.01 26.94
CA GLY A 469 -21.58 6.90 28.06
C GLY A 469 -21.44 8.36 27.63
N SER A 470 -22.50 8.92 27.08
CA SER A 470 -22.71 10.36 26.99
C SER A 470 -24.21 10.61 27.18
N ASP A 471 -24.55 11.22 28.31
CA ASP A 471 -25.91 11.58 28.69
C ASP A 471 -26.60 12.38 27.58
N PHE A 472 -27.53 11.74 26.88
CA PHE A 472 -28.54 12.41 26.08
C PHE A 472 -29.89 12.20 26.75
N LEU A 473 -30.50 13.31 27.13
CA LEU A 473 -31.84 13.43 27.70
C LEU A 473 -32.86 12.65 26.86
N CYS A 474 -33.41 11.58 27.42
CA CYS A 474 -34.59 10.91 26.90
C CYS A 474 -35.81 11.84 27.04
N VAL A 475 -36.43 12.18 25.91
CA VAL A 475 -37.83 12.63 25.88
C VAL A 475 -38.71 11.36 25.86
N PRO A 476 -39.62 11.15 26.83
CA PRO A 476 -40.47 9.97 26.84
C PRO A 476 -41.68 10.17 25.92
N GLY A 477 -41.92 9.22 25.01
CA GLY A 477 -43.21 9.05 24.35
C GLY A 477 -43.21 8.99 22.83
N GLN A 478 -42.62 7.95 22.23
CA GLN A 478 -43.09 7.39 20.96
C GLN A 478 -42.83 5.87 20.91
N PRO A 479 -43.78 5.05 20.40
CA PRO A 479 -43.63 3.61 20.31
C PRO A 479 -42.67 3.21 19.17
N ALA A 480 -41.83 2.22 19.44
CA ALA A 480 -40.92 1.62 18.48
C ALA A 480 -41.69 0.99 17.31
N MET A 481 -41.49 1.51 16.09
CA MET A 481 -41.95 0.85 14.88
C MET A 481 -41.12 -0.41 14.62
N ALA A 482 -41.81 -1.55 14.62
CA ALA A 482 -41.26 -2.83 14.19
C ALA A 482 -40.96 -2.78 12.69
N VAL A 483 -39.71 -3.07 12.32
CA VAL A 483 -39.30 -3.26 10.92
C VAL A 483 -39.95 -4.55 10.41
N PHE A 484 -40.94 -4.40 9.53
CA PHE A 484 -41.58 -5.49 8.80
C PHE A 484 -40.60 -6.06 7.77
N CYS A 485 -40.48 -7.39 7.74
CA CYS A 485 -39.72 -8.14 6.74
C CYS A 485 -40.75 -8.78 5.77
N PRO A 486 -40.79 -8.44 4.46
CA PRO A 486 -41.69 -9.10 3.54
C PRO A 486 -40.94 -10.22 2.81
N THR A 487 -41.17 -11.47 3.23
CA THR A 487 -40.92 -12.64 2.37
C THR A 487 -42.08 -13.61 2.48
N ALA A 488 -42.52 -14.10 1.31
CA ALA A 488 -43.52 -15.13 1.03
C ALA A 488 -44.98 -14.66 0.88
N GLN A 489 -45.33 -14.21 -0.33
CA GLN A 489 -46.69 -14.42 -0.85
C GLN A 489 -46.79 -15.88 -1.34
N ALA A 490 -47.70 -16.61 -0.72
CA ALA A 490 -48.09 -17.95 -1.12
C ALA A 490 -49.14 -17.90 -2.24
N VAL A 491 -48.93 -18.77 -3.23
CA VAL A 491 -49.93 -19.24 -4.18
C VAL A 491 -50.88 -20.18 -3.43
N VAL A 492 -52.18 -19.89 -3.38
CA VAL A 492 -53.26 -20.91 -3.40
C VAL A 492 -54.53 -20.31 -4.02
N LYS A 493 -55.23 -21.13 -4.80
CA LYS A 493 -56.57 -20.92 -5.38
C LYS A 493 -57.62 -20.45 -4.38
#